data_AF-A0A2I0VGQ5-F1
#
_entry.id   AF-A0A2I0VGQ5-F1
#
_cell.length_a   1.000
_cell.length_b   1.000
_cell.length_c   1.000
_cell.angle_alpha   90.00
_cell.angle_beta   90.00
_cell.angle_gamma   90.00
#
_symmetry.space_group_name_H-M   'P 1'
#
loop_
_entity.id
_entity.type
_entity.pdbx_description
1 polymer ?
#
loop_
_entity_poly.entity_id
_entity_poly.type
_entity_poly.pdbx_seq_one_letter_code
_entity_poly.pdbx_strand_id
1 'polypeptide(L)'
;MEAGSHAERSGPPYSLPPFRLQSEDILFCIDIDAESSVEMKVSGVKGRPITRLDSIRQSLLLFVNSKLTMNSDHRFAFAVLGQSVSWVRDIFPFSL
;
A
#
# COMPACT_ATOMS: atom_id res chain seq x y z
N MET A 1 -42.78 13.51 37.04
CA MET A 1 -41.93 13.62 35.84
C MET A 1 -40.50 13.59 36.33
N GLU A 2 -39.94 12.40 36.49
CA GLU A 2 -38.53 12.22 36.91
C GLU A 2 -37.70 12.03 35.64
N ALA A 3 -36.77 12.94 35.39
CA ALA A 3 -35.93 12.96 34.21
C ALA A 3 -34.83 11.89 34.34
N GLY A 4 -34.91 10.84 33.53
CA GLY A 4 -33.85 9.86 33.40
C GLY A 4 -32.62 10.49 32.74
N SER A 5 -31.53 10.62 33.49
CA SER A 5 -30.22 11.00 32.97
C SER A 5 -29.63 9.81 32.20
N HIS A 6 -29.65 9.90 30.87
CA HIS A 6 -28.84 9.03 30.01
C HIS A 6 -27.36 9.43 30.20
N ALA A 7 -26.68 8.76 31.13
CA ALA A 7 -25.22 8.78 31.16
C ALA A 7 -24.72 8.04 29.92
N GLU A 8 -24.22 8.79 28.93
CA GLU A 8 -23.41 8.24 27.84
C GLU A 8 -22.24 7.46 28.43
N ARG A 9 -22.22 6.15 28.20
CA ARG A 9 -21.05 5.32 28.49
C ARG A 9 -19.96 5.67 27.47
N SER A 10 -19.18 6.70 27.74
CA SER A 10 -17.88 6.86 27.11
C SER A 10 -16.96 5.76 27.65
N GLY A 11 -16.85 4.66 26.89
CA GLY A 11 -15.84 3.65 27.18
C GLY A 11 -14.44 4.27 27.21
N PRO A 12 -13.49 3.66 27.93
CA PRO A 12 -12.11 4.13 27.91
C PRO A 12 -11.62 4.24 26.45
N PRO A 13 -10.78 5.24 26.14
CA PRO A 13 -10.22 5.36 24.80
C PRO A 13 -9.55 4.06 24.40
N TYR A 14 -9.83 3.61 23.19
CA TYR A 14 -9.18 2.44 22.61
C TYR A 14 -7.66 2.68 22.64
N SER A 15 -6.95 1.87 23.42
CA SER A 15 -5.50 1.90 23.52
C SER A 15 -4.96 0.54 23.13
N LEU A 16 -3.96 0.54 22.24
CA LEU A 16 -3.22 -0.65 21.87
C LEU A 16 -1.97 -0.74 22.74
N PRO A 17 -1.61 -1.92 23.27
CA PRO A 17 -0.34 -2.11 23.92
C PRO A 17 0.82 -1.72 22.99
N PRO A 18 1.88 -1.09 23.50
CA PRO A 18 3.09 -0.87 22.71
C PRO A 18 3.60 -2.22 22.19
N PHE A 19 3.74 -2.35 20.87
CA PHE A 19 4.33 -3.53 20.25
C PHE A 19 5.50 -3.11 19.37
N ARG A 20 6.50 -3.99 19.25
CA ARG A 20 7.59 -3.77 18.29
C ARG A 20 7.11 -4.17 16.91
N LEU A 21 7.29 -3.29 15.94
CA LEU A 21 7.07 -3.60 14.53
C LEU A 21 8.09 -4.67 14.12
N GLN A 22 7.61 -5.89 13.92
CA GLN A 22 8.45 -6.98 13.44
C GLN A 22 8.79 -6.77 11.96
N SER A 23 9.90 -7.34 11.51
CA SER A 23 10.16 -7.47 10.08
C SER A 23 9.11 -8.37 9.44
N GLU A 24 8.79 -8.10 8.18
CA GLU A 24 7.77 -8.81 7.42
C GLU A 24 8.32 -9.14 6.04
N ASP A 25 7.88 -10.28 5.51
CA ASP A 25 8.13 -10.70 4.14
C ASP A 25 6.87 -10.43 3.32
N ILE A 26 6.93 -9.42 2.45
CA ILE A 26 5.76 -8.92 1.72
C ILE A 26 5.88 -9.30 0.24
N LEU A 27 4.96 -10.15 -0.22
CA LEU A 27 4.81 -10.51 -1.62
C LEU A 27 3.73 -9.67 -2.28
N PHE A 28 4.11 -8.88 -3.28
CA PHE A 28 3.17 -8.21 -4.17
C PHE A 28 2.88 -9.07 -5.39
N CYS A 29 1.61 -9.38 -5.60
CA CYS A 29 1.12 -9.96 -6.84
C CYS A 29 0.41 -8.86 -7.63
N ILE A 30 1.01 -8.43 -8.74
CA ILE A 30 0.53 -7.33 -9.57
C ILE A 30 -0.16 -7.93 -10.78
N ASP A 31 -1.45 -7.68 -10.91
CA ASP A 31 -2.21 -8.02 -12.10
C ASP A 31 -1.86 -7.05 -13.24
N ILE A 32 -1.38 -7.59 -14.35
CA ILE A 32 -1.01 -6.83 -15.55
C ILE A 32 -1.81 -7.40 -16.73
N ASP A 33 -2.95 -6.76 -16.97
CA ASP A 33 -3.83 -7.03 -18.08
C ASP A 33 -4.00 -5.79 -18.98
N ALA A 34 -4.84 -5.90 -20.01
CA ALA A 34 -5.13 -4.78 -20.89
C ALA A 34 -5.81 -3.61 -20.14
N GLU A 35 -6.58 -3.89 -19.09
CA GLU A 35 -7.27 -2.86 -18.30
C GLU A 35 -6.26 -2.00 -17.52
N SER A 36 -5.17 -2.58 -17.04
CA SER A 36 -4.09 -1.89 -16.34
C SER A 36 -3.40 -0.82 -17.19
N SER A 37 -3.40 -0.96 -18.52
CA SER A 37 -2.77 -0.03 -19.47
C SER A 37 -3.67 1.16 -19.85
N VAL A 38 -4.93 1.16 -19.44
CA VAL A 38 -5.88 2.24 -19.77
C VAL A 38 -5.57 3.49 -18.95
N GLU A 39 -5.68 4.65 -19.62
CA GLU A 39 -5.52 5.95 -18.98
C GLU A 39 -6.61 6.23 -17.94
N MET A 40 -6.19 6.75 -16.81
CA MET A 40 -7.10 7.25 -15.78
C MET A 40 -7.59 8.65 -16.13
N LYS A 41 -8.79 9.00 -15.65
CA LYS A 41 -9.34 10.37 -15.74
C LYS A 41 -8.69 11.35 -14.76
N VAL A 42 -7.39 11.21 -14.55
CA VAL A 42 -6.58 12.01 -13.63
C VAL A 42 -5.33 12.40 -14.39
N SER A 43 -4.98 13.68 -14.34
CA SER A 43 -3.75 14.17 -14.96
C SER A 43 -2.57 13.99 -14.01
N GLY A 44 -1.49 13.38 -14.50
CA GLY A 44 -0.24 13.27 -13.77
C GLY A 44 0.55 14.58 -13.75
N VAL A 45 1.79 14.48 -13.26
CA VAL A 45 2.71 15.62 -13.19
C VAL A 45 2.86 16.27 -14.57
N LYS A 46 2.67 17.60 -14.62
CA LYS A 46 2.69 18.41 -15.86
C LYS A 46 1.60 18.02 -16.89
N GLY A 47 0.47 17.49 -16.43
CA GLY A 47 -0.67 17.20 -17.31
C GLY A 47 -0.50 15.94 -18.16
N ARG A 48 0.53 15.11 -17.89
CA ARG A 48 0.72 13.86 -18.63
C ARG A 48 -0.40 12.88 -18.28
N PRO A 49 -0.98 12.17 -19.27
CA PRO A 49 -1.86 11.05 -18.98
C PRO A 49 -1.14 10.01 -18.12
N ILE A 50 -1.85 9.42 -17.16
CA ILE A 50 -1.34 8.34 -16.33
C ILE A 50 -2.19 7.10 -16.55
N THR A 51 -1.55 5.95 -16.75
CA THR A 51 -2.25 4.67 -16.80
C THR A 51 -2.57 4.18 -15.39
N ARG A 52 -3.48 3.21 -15.27
CA ARG A 52 -3.72 2.54 -13.98
C ARG A 52 -2.45 1.88 -13.45
N LEU A 53 -1.66 1.26 -14.33
CA LEU A 53 -0.39 0.63 -13.97
C LEU A 53 0.63 1.65 -13.46
N ASP A 54 0.68 2.87 -14.01
CA ASP A 54 1.53 3.95 -13.49
C ASP A 54 1.11 4.33 -12.06
N SER A 55 -0.19 4.42 -11.80
CA SER A 55 -0.73 4.71 -10.46
C SER A 55 -0.41 3.60 -9.46
N ILE A 56 -0.59 2.34 -9.85
CA ILE A 56 -0.22 1.17 -9.05
C ILE A 56 1.29 1.19 -8.73
N ARG A 57 2.13 1.50 -9.71
CA ARG A 57 3.58 1.62 -9.48
C ARG A 57 3.92 2.69 -8.44
N GLN A 58 3.28 3.86 -8.52
CA GLN A 58 3.51 4.94 -7.55
C GLN A 58 3.02 4.59 -6.15
N SER A 59 1.86 3.93 -6.03
CA SER A 59 1.35 3.51 -4.71
C SER A 59 2.21 2.42 -4.08
N LEU A 60 2.72 1.47 -4.87
CA LEU A 60 3.67 0.46 -4.40
C LEU A 60 4.98 1.12 -3.93
N LEU A 61 5.51 2.08 -4.69
CA LEU A 61 6.72 2.81 -4.30
C LEU A 61 6.52 3.55 -2.97
N LEU A 62 5.39 4.25 -2.81
CA LEU A 62 5.06 4.91 -1.56
C LEU A 62 4.97 3.91 -0.41
N PHE A 63 4.23 2.82 -0.60
CA PHE A 63 4.05 1.79 0.43
C PHE A 63 5.38 1.19 0.88
N VAL A 64 6.25 0.79 -0.06
CA VAL A 64 7.55 0.20 0.25
C VAL A 64 8.42 1.17 1.04
N ASN A 65 8.49 2.44 0.60
CA ASN A 65 9.25 3.46 1.32
C ASN A 65 8.69 3.72 2.73
N SER A 66 7.37 3.75 2.88
CA SER A 66 6.74 3.91 4.19
C SER A 66 7.07 2.75 5.12
N LYS A 67 7.00 1.50 4.62
CA LYS A 67 7.36 0.31 5.40
C LYS A 67 8.84 0.32 5.77
N LEU A 68 9.74 0.58 4.83
CA LEU A 68 11.18 0.66 5.10
C LEU A 68 11.54 1.79 6.09
N THR A 69 10.82 2.91 6.06
CA THR A 69 10.98 4.00 7.05
C THR A 69 10.57 3.55 8.46
N MET A 70 9.57 2.69 8.58
CA MET A 70 9.12 2.13 9.86
C MET A 70 10.07 1.05 10.40
N ASN A 71 10.58 0.19 9.50
CA ASN A 71 11.53 -0.85 9.82
C ASN A 71 12.31 -1.23 8.54
N SER A 72 13.64 -1.05 8.57
CA SER A 72 14.53 -1.35 7.44
C SER A 72 14.64 -2.83 7.09
N ASP A 73 14.23 -3.73 8.01
CA ASP A 73 14.37 -5.18 7.86
C ASP A 73 13.20 -5.82 7.11
N HIS A 74 12.22 -5.04 6.65
CA HIS A 74 11.16 -5.54 5.77
C HIS A 74 11.74 -6.00 4.43
N ARG A 75 11.31 -7.18 3.97
CA ARG A 75 11.72 -7.76 2.68
C ARG A 75 10.53 -7.77 1.73
N PHE A 76 10.81 -7.49 0.47
CA PHE A 76 9.78 -7.37 -0.57
C PHE A 76 10.11 -8.28 -1.75
N ALA A 77 9.07 -8.90 -2.30
CA ALA A 77 9.13 -9.62 -3.56
C ALA A 77 7.95 -9.19 -4.44
N PHE A 78 8.15 -9.22 -5.76
CA PHE A 78 7.13 -8.82 -6.73
C PHE A 78 6.93 -9.94 -7.75
N ALA A 79 5.67 -10.28 -7.97
CA ALA A 79 5.21 -11.21 -8.99
C ALA A 79 4.21 -10.49 -9.90
N VAL A 80 4.29 -10.77 -11.19
CA VAL A 80 3.34 -10.29 -12.19
C VAL A 80 2.40 -11.44 -12.56
N LEU A 81 1.11 -11.15 -12.54
CA LEU A 81 0.05 -12.01 -13.04
C LEU A 81 -0.35 -11.49 -14.42
N GLY A 82 -0.03 -12.24 -15.47
CA GLY A 82 -0.51 -11.97 -16.83
C GLY A 82 -1.00 -13.27 -17.46
N GLN A 83 -0.65 -13.54 -18.72
CA GLN A 83 -0.91 -14.85 -19.34
C GLN A 83 -0.28 -16.02 -18.55
N SER A 84 0.79 -15.74 -17.83
CA SER A 84 1.45 -16.63 -16.88
C SER A 84 1.96 -15.83 -15.68
N VAL A 85 2.15 -16.50 -14.54
CA VAL A 85 2.79 -15.89 -13.37
C VAL A 85 4.30 -15.82 -13.57
N SER A 86 4.90 -14.66 -13.32
CA SER A 86 6.35 -14.49 -13.40
C SER A 86 6.87 -13.64 -12.24
N TRP A 87 8.07 -13.97 -11.76
CA TRP A 87 8.77 -13.16 -10.76
C TRP A 87 9.42 -11.96 -11.43
N VAL A 88 9.28 -10.78 -10.83
CA VAL A 88 10.04 -9.59 -11.24
C VAL A 88 11.44 -9.74 -10.65
N ARG A 89 12.37 -10.29 -11.44
CA ARG A 89 13.71 -10.67 -10.96
C ARG A 89 14.69 -9.51 -10.82
N ASP A 90 14.48 -8.40 -11.54
CA ASP A 90 15.40 -7.25 -11.55
C ASP A 90 14.65 -5.91 -11.68
N ILE A 91 13.95 -5.46 -10.64
CA ILE A 91 13.56 -4.05 -10.56
C ILE A 91 13.77 -3.59 -9.11
N PHE A 92 14.48 -2.47 -8.98
CA PHE A 92 14.90 -1.77 -7.76
C PHE A 92 16.26 -2.21 -7.19
N PRO A 93 17.39 -1.70 -7.74
CA PRO A 93 18.42 -1.20 -6.86
C PRO A 93 17.80 -0.03 -6.08
N PHE A 94 17.28 -0.28 -4.88
CA PHE A 94 17.16 0.76 -3.86
C PHE A 94 18.59 1.13 -3.42
N SER A 95 19.37 1.75 -4.30
CA SER A 95 20.49 2.56 -3.84
C SER A 95 19.91 3.90 -3.46
N LEU A 96 19.93 4.19 -2.16
CA LEU A 96 19.89 5.55 -1.63
C LEU A 96 20.98 6.42 -2.28
#